data_AF-A0A263D589-F1
#
_entry.id   AF-A0A263D589-F1
#
_cell.length_a   1.000
_cell.length_b   1.000
_cell.length_c   1.000
_cell.angle_alpha   90.00
_cell.angle_beta   90.00
_cell.angle_gamma   90.00
#
_symmetry.space_group_name_H-M   'P 1'
#
loop_
_entity.id
_entity.type
_entity.pdbx_description
1 polymer ?
#
loop_
_entity_poly.entity_id
_entity_poly.type
_entity_poly.pdbx_seq_one_letter_code
_entity_poly.pdbx_strand_id
1 'polypeptide(L)'
;MTAGGFAEIDPDAAEPVFAALETTGTTLANDWQNARAGIAADEGGIGGDEIARSFRTHYAPAREASYRTADEMPRAFQSLVDAGRASARDYITADARGTDALRHMPPGRGPR
;
A
#
# COMPACT_ATOMS: atom_id res chain seq x y z
N MET A 1 11.26 34.63 11.24
CA MET A 1 10.46 33.72 12.09
C MET A 1 9.67 32.83 11.16
N THR A 2 9.94 31.53 11.24
CA THR A 2 9.48 30.46 10.36
C THR A 2 7.98 30.26 10.48
N ALA A 3 7.22 30.74 9.49
CA ALA A 3 5.86 30.28 9.26
C ALA A 3 5.96 28.80 8.85
N GLY A 4 5.57 27.90 9.75
CA GLY A 4 5.49 26.47 9.45
C GLY A 4 4.62 26.28 8.23
N GLY A 5 5.17 25.65 7.19
CA GLY A 5 4.38 25.28 6.02
C GLY A 5 3.27 24.36 6.48
N PHE A 6 2.02 24.82 6.38
CA PHE A 6 0.87 23.94 6.49
C PHE A 6 1.02 22.92 5.35
N ALA A 7 1.27 21.67 5.71
CA ALA A 7 1.05 20.59 4.77
C ALA A 7 -0.47 20.49 4.59
N GLU A 8 -1.01 21.28 3.65
CA GLU A 8 -2.36 21.07 3.14
C GLU A 8 -2.33 19.75 2.38
N ILE A 9 -2.70 18.67 3.06
CA ILE A 9 -3.26 17.53 2.35
C ILE A 9 -4.57 18.05 1.77
N ASP A 10 -4.71 17.98 0.44
CA ASP A 10 -5.99 18.08 -0.24
C ASP A 10 -6.59 16.66 -0.26
N PRO A 11 -7.53 16.34 0.65
CA PRO A 11 -8.08 14.98 0.75
C PRO A 11 -8.84 14.58 -0.51
N ASP A 12 -9.48 15.56 -1.17
CA ASP A 12 -10.28 15.36 -2.37
C ASP A 12 -9.37 15.06 -3.57
N ALA A 13 -8.20 15.71 -3.65
CA ALA A 13 -7.19 15.38 -4.66
C ALA A 13 -6.42 14.07 -4.35
N ALA A 14 -6.34 13.66 -3.08
CA ALA A 14 -5.63 12.45 -2.67
C ALA A 14 -6.46 11.15 -2.89
N GLU A 15 -7.78 11.20 -2.73
CA GLU A 15 -8.62 10.01 -2.84
C GLU A 15 -8.54 9.30 -4.21
N PRO A 16 -8.53 9.98 -5.37
CA PRO A 16 -8.33 9.33 -6.67
C PRO A 16 -7.00 8.54 -6.74
N VAL A 17 -5.95 9.03 -6.09
CA VAL A 17 -4.65 8.34 -6.03
C VAL A 17 -4.76 7.08 -5.16
N PHE A 18 -5.42 7.17 -3.99
CA PHE A 18 -5.65 6.00 -3.14
C PHE A 18 -6.49 4.94 -3.86
N ALA A 19 -7.56 5.32 -4.56
CA ALA A 19 -8.38 4.41 -5.34
C ALA A 19 -7.59 3.72 -6.47
N ALA A 20 -6.69 4.46 -7.15
CA ALA A 20 -5.81 3.89 -8.17
C ALA A 20 -4.80 2.89 -7.60
N LEU A 21 -4.23 3.18 -6.42
CA LEU A 21 -3.32 2.27 -5.71
C LEU A 21 -4.04 1.01 -5.23
N GLU A 22 -5.26 1.14 -4.71
CA GLU A 22 -6.11 0.02 -4.28
C GLU A 22 -6.47 -0.89 -5.46
N THR A 23 -6.86 -0.29 -6.59
CA THR A 23 -7.11 -1.04 -7.84
C THR A 23 -5.86 -1.77 -8.30
N THR A 24 -4.71 -1.08 -8.32
CA THR A 24 -3.43 -1.68 -8.72
C THR A 24 -3.03 -2.84 -7.81
N GLY A 25 -3.15 -2.69 -6.50
CA GLY A 25 -2.87 -3.74 -5.52
C GLY A 25 -3.77 -4.96 -5.71
N THR A 26 -5.06 -4.74 -5.96
CA THR A 26 -6.04 -5.80 -6.22
C THR A 26 -5.75 -6.54 -7.52
N THR A 27 -5.47 -5.82 -8.61
CA THR A 27 -5.08 -6.41 -9.90
C THR A 27 -3.82 -7.25 -9.74
N LEU A 28 -2.78 -6.71 -9.09
CA LEU A 28 -1.54 -7.44 -8.85
C LEU A 28 -1.77 -8.72 -8.03
N ALA A 29 -2.62 -8.67 -6.99
CA ALA A 29 -2.96 -9.84 -6.20
C ALA A 29 -3.61 -10.94 -7.06
N ASN A 30 -4.61 -10.57 -7.87
CA ASN A 30 -5.34 -11.51 -8.71
C ASN A 30 -4.43 -12.13 -9.79
N ASP A 31 -3.67 -11.29 -10.50
CA ASP A 31 -2.76 -11.73 -11.54
C ASP A 31 -1.66 -12.64 -10.97
N TRP A 32 -1.15 -12.31 -9.79
CA TRP A 32 -0.18 -13.14 -9.09
C TRP A 32 -0.76 -14.51 -8.70
N GLN A 33 -1.97 -14.57 -8.14
CA GLN A 33 -2.58 -15.86 -7.79
C GLN A 33 -2.78 -16.75 -9.03
N ASN A 34 -3.20 -16.15 -10.15
CA ASN A 34 -3.34 -16.87 -11.43
C ASN A 34 -1.99 -17.38 -11.94
N ALA A 35 -0.97 -16.52 -11.94
CA ALA A 35 0.38 -16.90 -12.35
C ALA A 35 0.95 -18.01 -11.46
N ARG A 36 0.79 -17.91 -10.14
CA ARG A 36 1.24 -18.91 -9.17
C ARG A 36 0.61 -20.28 -9.40
N ALA A 37 -0.69 -20.32 -9.70
CA ALA A 37 -1.37 -21.56 -10.06
C ALA A 37 -0.81 -22.17 -11.36
N GLY A 38 -0.54 -21.34 -12.37
CA GLY A 38 0.11 -21.77 -13.62
C GLY A 38 1.50 -22.35 -13.39
N ILE A 39 2.34 -21.65 -12.62
CA ILE A 39 3.69 -22.12 -12.28
C ILE A 39 3.61 -23.46 -11.54
N ALA A 40 2.72 -23.61 -10.56
CA ALA A 40 2.57 -24.87 -9.83
C ALA A 40 2.15 -26.04 -10.74
N ALA A 41 1.34 -25.78 -11.77
CA ALA A 41 0.97 -26.78 -12.77
C ALA A 41 2.19 -27.17 -13.63
N ASP A 42 2.95 -26.19 -14.12
CA ASP A 42 4.15 -26.42 -14.93
C ASP A 42 5.26 -27.14 -14.16
N GLU A 43 5.40 -26.85 -12.86
CA GLU A 43 6.34 -27.52 -11.97
C GLU A 43 6.05 -29.02 -11.81
N GLY A 44 4.79 -29.44 -11.99
CA GLY A 44 4.42 -30.84 -12.06
C GLY A 44 5.10 -31.59 -13.21
N GLY A 45 5.52 -30.87 -14.25
CA GLY A 45 6.29 -31.40 -15.38
C GLY A 45 7.79 -31.54 -15.11
N ILE A 46 8.31 -30.97 -14.01
CA ILE A 46 9.71 -31.20 -13.62
C ILE A 46 9.81 -32.66 -13.17
N GLY A 47 10.51 -33.49 -13.95
CA GLY A 47 10.63 -34.94 -13.72
C GLY A 47 11.19 -35.32 -12.35
N GLY A 48 11.29 -36.62 -12.07
CA GLY A 48 11.83 -37.16 -10.81
C GLY A 48 13.29 -37.61 -10.89
N ASP A 49 13.93 -37.47 -12.05
CA ASP A 49 15.27 -37.98 -12.31
C ASP A 49 16.38 -37.13 -11.65
N GLU A 50 17.63 -37.58 -11.84
CA GLU A 50 18.80 -36.92 -11.26
C GLU A 50 19.01 -35.49 -11.79
N ILE A 51 18.68 -35.26 -13.07
CA ILE A 51 18.77 -33.93 -13.68
C ILE A 51 17.77 -32.99 -13.01
N ALA A 52 16.53 -33.45 -12.83
CA ALA A 52 15.48 -32.70 -12.18
C ALA A 52 15.77 -32.45 -10.68
N ARG A 53 16.40 -33.40 -9.99
CA ARG A 53 16.87 -33.22 -8.60
C ARG A 53 17.97 -32.16 -8.51
N SER A 54 18.96 -32.22 -9.40
CA SER A 54 20.02 -31.22 -9.50
C SER A 54 19.44 -29.83 -9.81
N PHE A 55 18.50 -29.73 -10.74
CA PHE A 55 17.81 -28.49 -11.06
C PHE A 55 17.09 -27.89 -9.86
N ARG A 56 16.30 -28.71 -9.13
CA ARG A 56 15.54 -28.26 -7.95
C ARG A 56 16.42 -27.68 -6.85
N THR A 57 17.69 -28.10 -6.75
CA THR A 57 18.64 -27.59 -5.75
C THR A 57 18.86 -26.08 -5.89
N HIS A 58 18.83 -25.54 -7.11
CA HIS A 58 18.97 -24.11 -7.37
C HIS A 58 17.62 -23.42 -7.57
N TYR A 59 16.69 -24.11 -8.23
CA TYR A 59 15.39 -23.55 -8.57
C TYR A 59 14.51 -23.31 -7.34
N ALA A 60 14.42 -24.25 -6.41
CA ALA A 60 13.48 -24.14 -5.28
C ALA A 60 13.77 -22.93 -4.38
N PRO A 61 15.02 -22.63 -3.95
CA PRO A 61 15.30 -21.43 -3.17
C PRO A 61 14.95 -20.12 -3.91
N ALA A 62 15.26 -20.03 -5.21
CA ALA A 62 14.96 -18.87 -6.03
C ALA A 62 13.46 -18.66 -6.24
N ARG A 63 12.72 -19.76 -6.43
CA ARG A 63 11.26 -19.77 -6.48
C ARG A 63 10.67 -19.25 -5.17
N GLU A 64 11.06 -19.80 -4.03
CA GLU A 64 10.52 -19.40 -2.72
C GLU A 64 10.79 -17.92 -2.42
N ALA A 65 11.96 -17.40 -2.78
CA ALA A 65 12.28 -15.98 -2.64
C ALA A 65 11.37 -15.09 -3.52
N SER A 66 11.13 -15.52 -4.77
CA SER A 66 10.24 -14.83 -5.70
C SER A 66 8.79 -14.86 -5.21
N TYR A 67 8.32 -16.02 -4.74
CA TYR A 67 6.95 -16.20 -4.24
C TYR A 67 6.69 -15.32 -3.02
N ARG A 68 7.62 -15.29 -2.07
CA ARG A 68 7.51 -14.43 -0.89
C ARG A 68 7.38 -12.97 -1.26
N THR A 69 8.24 -12.49 -2.16
CA THR A 69 8.22 -11.10 -2.61
C THR A 69 6.88 -10.76 -3.29
N ALA A 70 6.41 -11.62 -4.19
CA ALA A 70 5.14 -11.42 -4.90
C ALA A 70 3.92 -11.52 -3.97
N ASP A 71 3.95 -12.37 -2.94
CA ASP A 71 2.90 -12.47 -1.90
C ASP A 71 2.82 -11.20 -1.03
N GLU A 72 3.93 -10.48 -0.86
CA GLU A 72 4.02 -9.28 -0.01
C GLU A 72 3.62 -7.99 -0.74
N MET A 73 3.95 -7.85 -2.02
CA MET A 73 3.74 -6.60 -2.77
C MET A 73 2.29 -6.08 -2.76
N PRO A 74 1.24 -6.88 -3.00
CA PRO A 74 -0.14 -6.40 -2.93
C PRO A 74 -0.51 -5.85 -1.54
N ARG A 75 -0.01 -6.46 -0.47
CA ARG A 75 -0.26 -6.02 0.91
C ARG A 75 0.37 -4.66 1.21
N ALA A 76 1.50 -4.36 0.57
CA ALA A 76 2.15 -3.05 0.70
C ALA A 76 1.28 -1.93 0.11
N PHE A 77 0.64 -2.17 -1.05
CA PHE A 77 -0.30 -1.21 -1.63
C PHE A 77 -1.51 -0.97 -0.72
N GLN A 78 -2.11 -2.03 -0.18
CA GLN A 78 -3.23 -1.90 0.75
C GLN A 78 -2.84 -1.11 2.00
N SER A 79 -1.68 -1.44 2.58
CA SER A 79 -1.18 -0.75 3.79
C SER A 79 -0.94 0.74 3.53
N LEU A 80 -0.42 1.09 2.35
CA LEU A 80 -0.21 2.48 1.94
C LEU A 80 -1.55 3.23 1.79
N VAL A 81 -2.54 2.61 1.15
CA VAL A 81 -3.89 3.17 0.99
C VAL A 81 -4.56 3.39 2.34
N ASP A 82 -4.52 2.39 3.23
CA ASP A 82 -5.13 2.46 4.55
C ASP A 82 -4.49 3.57 5.39
N ALA A 83 -3.15 3.65 5.40
CA ALA A 83 -2.41 4.69 6.11
C ALA A 83 -2.67 6.09 5.53
N GLY A 84 -2.74 6.21 4.20
CA GLY A 84 -3.02 7.46 3.50
C GLY A 84 -4.42 7.99 3.81
N ARG A 85 -5.45 7.14 3.69
CA ARG A 85 -6.84 7.47 4.02
C ARG A 85 -7.01 7.80 5.51
N ALA A 86 -6.32 7.08 6.41
CA ALA A 86 -6.33 7.40 7.84
C ALA A 86 -5.75 8.80 8.10
N SER A 87 -4.60 9.10 7.50
CA SER A 87 -3.94 10.41 7.63
C SER A 87 -4.80 11.56 7.11
N ALA A 88 -5.47 11.38 5.96
CA ALA A 88 -6.40 12.36 5.42
C ALA A 88 -7.59 12.60 6.36
N ARG A 89 -8.12 11.53 6.97
CA ARG A 89 -9.22 11.62 7.94
C ARG A 89 -8.82 12.34 9.22
N ASP A 90 -7.61 12.10 9.70
CA ASP A 90 -7.04 12.79 10.86
C ASP A 90 -6.84 14.28 10.57
N TYR A 91 -6.38 14.63 9.37
CA TYR A 91 -6.25 16.01 8.92
C TYR A 91 -7.60 16.73 8.92
N ILE A 92 -8.63 16.16 8.27
CA ILE A 92 -9.99 16.73 8.24
C ILE A 92 -10.54 16.93 9.66
N THR A 93 -10.31 15.95 10.54
CA THR A 93 -10.76 16.03 11.94
C THR A 93 -10.05 17.15 12.70
N ALA A 94 -8.75 17.31 12.49
CA ALA A 94 -7.96 18.38 13.10
C ALA A 94 -8.38 19.77 12.59
N ASP A 95 -8.62 19.90 11.28
CA ASP A 95 -9.08 21.14 10.66
C ASP A 95 -10.47 21.58 11.18
N ALA A 96 -11.40 20.64 11.30
CA ALA A 96 -12.73 20.90 11.87
C ALA A 96 -12.64 21.40 13.32
N ARG A 97 -11.76 20.79 14.15
CA ARG A 97 -11.51 21.23 15.52
C ARG A 97 -10.88 22.63 15.59
N GLY A 98 -9.93 22.92 14.69
CA GLY A 98 -9.30 24.23 14.58
C GLY A 98 -10.31 25.32 14.19
N THR A 99 -11.16 25.03 13.20
CA THR A 99 -12.23 25.93 12.76
C THR A 99 -13.24 26.20 13.88
N ASP A 100 -13.65 25.17 14.63
CA ASP A 100 -14.56 25.32 15.76
C ASP A 100 -13.96 26.19 16.89
N ALA A 101 -12.69 25.94 17.24
CA ALA A 101 -11.96 26.74 18.23
C ALA A 101 -11.86 28.22 17.82
N LEU A 102 -11.64 28.51 16.54
CA LEU A 102 -11.62 29.88 16.01
C LEU A 102 -12.99 30.55 16.06
N ARG A 103 -14.08 29.81 15.78
CA ARG A 103 -15.46 30.32 15.86
C ARG A 103 -15.89 30.67 17.29
N HIS A 104 -15.38 29.95 18.28
CA HIS A 104 -15.69 30.16 19.70
C HIS A 104 -14.71 31.11 20.43
N MET A 105 -13.82 31.75 19.69
CA MET A 105 -12.84 32.68 20.24
C MET A 105 -13.45 34.08 20.44
N PRO A 106 -13.42 34.67 21.65
CA PRO A 106 -13.95 36.00 21.89
C PRO A 106 -13.15 37.07 21.12
N PRO A 107 -13.79 38.13 20.60
CA PRO A 107 -13.10 39.20 19.88
C PRO A 107 -12.12 39.91 20.82
N GLY A 108 -10.81 39.76 20.57
CA GLY A 108 -9.76 40.51 21.28
C GLY A 108 -8.55 39.73 21.80
N ARG A 109 -8.49 38.40 21.63
CA ARG A 109 -7.29 37.62 22.00
C ARG A 109 -6.56 37.02 20.80
N GLY A 110 -6.13 37.82 19.83
CA GLY A 110 -5.24 37.33 18.77
C GLY A 110 -3.92 36.76 19.34
N PRO A 111 -3.28 35.80 18.64
CA PRO A 111 -2.05 35.16 19.12
C PRO A 111 -0.93 36.22 19.28
N ARG A 112 -0.24 36.16 20.42
CA ARG A 112 0.97 36.96 20.70
C ARG A 112 2.21 36.29 20.12
#